data_AF-A0A845LT43-F1
#
_entry.id   AF-A0A845LT43-F1
#
_cell.length_a   1.000
_cell.length_b   1.000
_cell.length_c   1.000
_cell.angle_alpha   90.00
_cell.angle_beta   90.00
_cell.angle_gamma   90.00
#
_symmetry.space_group_name_H-M   'P 1'
#
loop_
_entity.id
_entity.type
_entity.pdbx_description
1 polymer ?
#
loop_
_entity_poly.entity_id
_entity_poly.type
_entity_poly.pdbx_seq_one_letter_code
_entity_poly.pdbx_strand_id
1 'polypeptide(L)'
;MQVIRCTQKLLRELKQEPTNVVPMNHLLGSWHANLLIIERHKCVLVTNDSTLYTIFIPCLTKPDFQVFSILFGQHLFKNLLNEDFSQKQIEAVLDEHRDIQYGKTNNRRVLGSMNDLTFQLKCHIKMDGGIKATNIPELNYNLNRTILSLIDYQHPIDMLRSKLEEINT
;
A
#
# COMPACT_ATOMS: atom_id res chain seq x y z
N MET A 1 10.67 -12.86 -1.35
CA MET A 1 10.82 -11.91 -2.48
C MET A 1 9.44 -11.47 -2.87
N GLN A 2 9.14 -10.21 -2.61
CA GLN A 2 7.79 -9.70 -2.71
C GLN A 2 7.52 -9.06 -4.06
N VAL A 3 6.28 -9.13 -4.54
CA VAL A 3 5.88 -8.50 -5.81
C VAL A 3 4.86 -7.39 -5.56
N ILE A 4 5.17 -6.19 -6.05
CA ILE A 4 4.22 -5.08 -6.16
C ILE A 4 3.71 -5.02 -7.59
N ARG A 5 2.41 -5.27 -7.76
CA ARG A 5 1.66 -5.28 -9.01
C ARG A 5 1.27 -3.85 -9.38
N CYS A 6 2.06 -3.23 -10.23
CA CYS A 6 1.96 -1.82 -10.57
C CYS A 6 1.10 -1.57 -11.81
N THR A 7 0.35 -0.46 -11.81
CA THR A 7 -0.27 0.04 -13.04
C THR A 7 0.78 0.45 -14.07
N GLN A 8 0.42 0.44 -15.36
CA GLN A 8 1.35 0.80 -16.44
C GLN A 8 1.95 2.21 -16.28
N LYS A 9 1.19 3.15 -15.70
CA LYS A 9 1.67 4.50 -15.40
C LYS A 9 2.78 4.48 -14.35
N LEU A 10 2.60 3.69 -13.29
CA LEU A 10 3.60 3.56 -12.23
C LEU A 10 4.86 2.85 -12.73
N LEU A 11 4.74 1.75 -13.49
CA LEU A 11 5.90 1.05 -14.07
C LEU A 11 6.79 1.98 -14.92
N ARG A 12 6.17 2.88 -15.70
CA ARG A 12 6.91 3.88 -16.49
C ARG A 12 7.69 4.88 -15.63
N GLU A 13 7.15 5.27 -14.48
CA GLU A 13 7.85 6.15 -13.53
C GLU A 13 8.99 5.42 -12.82
N LEU A 14 8.77 4.16 -12.43
CA LEU A 14 9.78 3.30 -11.80
C LEU A 14 10.93 2.93 -12.75
N LYS A 15 10.68 2.94 -14.08
CA LYS A 15 11.60 2.47 -15.12
C LYS A 15 12.05 1.01 -14.90
N GLN A 16 11.13 0.18 -14.43
CA GLN A 16 11.36 -1.23 -14.14
C GLN A 16 10.66 -2.09 -15.19
N GLU A 17 11.37 -3.09 -15.70
CA GLU A 17 10.75 -4.12 -16.54
C GLU A 17 9.89 -5.04 -15.66
N PRO A 18 8.62 -5.26 -16.01
CA PRO A 18 7.72 -6.02 -15.17
C PRO A 18 8.12 -7.49 -15.12
N THR A 19 8.25 -8.01 -13.90
CA THR A 19 8.46 -9.43 -13.64
C THR A 19 7.18 -10.24 -13.86
N ASN A 20 7.34 -11.46 -14.40
CA ASN A 20 6.28 -12.48 -14.44
C ASN A 20 6.34 -13.42 -13.23
N VAL A 21 7.23 -13.18 -12.28
CA VAL A 21 7.37 -14.04 -11.10
C VAL A 21 6.08 -14.04 -10.28
N VAL A 22 5.69 -15.24 -9.88
CA VAL A 22 4.65 -15.46 -8.88
C VAL A 22 5.36 -15.53 -7.53
N PRO A 23 5.00 -14.68 -6.54
CA PRO A 23 5.60 -14.78 -5.22
C PRO A 23 5.34 -16.17 -4.64
N MET A 24 6.40 -16.80 -4.12
CA MET A 24 6.27 -18.04 -3.33
C MET A 24 5.47 -17.73 -2.06
N ASN A 25 4.87 -18.73 -1.42
CA ASN A 25 4.04 -18.57 -0.22
C ASN A 25 4.66 -17.57 0.77
N HIS A 26 4.04 -16.40 0.87
CA HIS A 26 4.51 -15.29 1.70
C HIS A 26 3.38 -14.86 2.64
N LEU A 27 3.78 -14.39 3.82
CA LEU A 27 2.89 -14.08 4.93
C LEU A 27 1.79 -13.09 4.51
N LEU A 28 2.13 -11.98 3.85
CA LEU A 28 1.12 -11.02 3.40
C LEU A 28 0.67 -11.24 1.95
N GLY A 29 1.45 -11.92 1.12
CA GLY A 29 1.11 -12.13 -0.30
C GLY A 29 1.24 -10.83 -1.09
N SER A 30 0.80 -10.83 -2.37
CA SER A 30 1.03 -9.71 -3.30
C SER A 30 0.43 -8.37 -2.85
N TRP A 31 0.98 -7.28 -3.38
CA TRP A 31 0.42 -5.93 -3.26
C TRP A 31 0.12 -5.36 -4.64
N HIS A 32 -0.87 -4.48 -4.75
CA HIS A 32 -1.12 -3.66 -5.93
C HIS A 32 -0.77 -2.20 -5.68
N ALA A 33 -0.19 -1.53 -6.67
CA ALA A 33 0.19 -0.12 -6.56
C ALA A 33 -0.28 0.70 -7.77
N ASN A 34 -0.82 1.89 -7.48
CA ASN A 34 -1.29 2.83 -8.49
C ASN A 34 -0.66 4.20 -8.34
N LEU A 35 -0.22 4.78 -9.46
CA LEU A 35 0.22 6.18 -9.53
C LEU A 35 -1.01 7.09 -9.61
N LEU A 36 -1.12 7.99 -8.65
CA LEU A 36 -2.12 9.05 -8.57
C LEU A 36 -1.47 10.41 -8.83
N ILE A 37 -2.22 11.31 -9.47
CA ILE A 37 -1.87 12.72 -9.54
C ILE A 37 -2.88 13.49 -8.70
N ILE A 38 -2.43 14.06 -7.59
CA ILE A 38 -3.25 14.85 -6.65
C ILE A 38 -2.59 16.21 -6.53
N GLU A 39 -3.32 17.28 -6.86
CA GLU A 39 -2.80 18.66 -6.79
C GLU A 39 -1.45 18.85 -7.52
N ARG A 40 -1.32 18.23 -8.70
CA ARG A 40 -0.08 18.21 -9.54
C ARG A 40 1.11 17.45 -8.93
N HIS A 41 0.93 16.81 -7.77
CA HIS A 41 1.92 15.94 -7.15
C HIS A 41 1.69 14.47 -7.55
N LYS A 42 2.79 13.78 -7.87
CA LYS A 42 2.78 12.32 -8.06
C LYS A 42 2.70 11.66 -6.69
N CYS A 43 1.75 10.76 -6.51
CA CYS A 43 1.55 10.01 -5.28
C CYS A 43 1.34 8.55 -5.63
N VAL A 44 1.58 7.64 -4.69
CA VAL A 44 1.34 6.21 -4.92
C VAL A 44 0.42 5.68 -3.82
N LEU A 45 -0.60 4.95 -4.24
CA LEU A 45 -1.46 4.17 -3.36
C LEU A 45 -1.05 2.70 -3.49
N VAL A 46 -0.65 2.07 -2.39
CA VAL A 46 -0.22 0.66 -2.35
C VAL A 46 -1.18 -0.11 -1.45
N THR A 47 -1.76 -1.20 -1.95
CA THR A 47 -2.83 -1.96 -1.28
C THR A 47 -2.48 -3.44 -1.28
N ASN A 48 -2.53 -4.11 -0.13
CA ASN A 48 -2.31 -5.55 -0.04
C ASN A 48 -3.49 -6.31 -0.67
N ASP A 49 -3.22 -7.38 -1.41
CA ASP A 49 -4.25 -8.09 -2.17
C ASP A 49 -5.28 -8.82 -1.29
N SER A 50 -4.82 -9.33 -0.15
CA SER A 50 -5.63 -10.18 0.73
C SER A 50 -6.35 -9.40 1.82
N THR A 51 -5.69 -8.41 2.41
CA THR A 51 -6.24 -7.63 3.54
C THR A 51 -6.83 -6.31 3.09
N LEU A 52 -6.50 -5.86 1.86
CA LEU A 52 -6.76 -4.50 1.39
C LEU A 52 -6.12 -3.40 2.24
N TYR A 53 -5.18 -3.76 3.12
CA TYR A 53 -4.44 -2.79 3.89
C TYR A 53 -3.69 -1.86 2.95
N THR A 54 -3.91 -0.56 3.11
CA THR A 54 -3.60 0.45 2.12
C THR A 54 -2.71 1.54 2.71
N ILE A 55 -1.69 1.91 1.95
CA ILE A 55 -0.72 2.94 2.29
C ILE A 55 -0.69 3.97 1.16
N PHE A 56 -1.00 5.21 1.49
CA PHE A 56 -0.81 6.37 0.64
C PHE A 56 0.56 7.01 0.89
N ILE A 57 1.32 7.18 -0.19
CA ILE A 57 2.64 7.81 -0.21
C ILE A 57 2.53 9.10 -1.05
N PRO A 58 2.56 10.28 -0.41
CA PRO A 58 2.31 11.55 -1.07
C PRO A 58 3.57 12.13 -1.74
N CYS A 59 3.36 13.00 -2.72
CA CYS A 59 4.35 13.99 -3.17
C CYS A 59 5.72 13.47 -3.63
N LEU A 60 5.74 12.29 -4.25
CA LEU A 60 6.95 11.67 -4.79
C LEU A 60 7.52 12.47 -5.99
N THR A 61 8.84 12.59 -5.98
CA THR A 61 9.66 13.20 -7.02
C THR A 61 10.34 12.13 -7.88
N LYS A 62 11.04 12.55 -8.96
CA LYS A 62 11.74 11.59 -9.84
C LYS A 62 12.80 10.75 -9.11
N PRO A 63 13.67 11.32 -8.25
CA PRO A 63 14.59 10.53 -7.42
C PRO A 63 13.89 9.49 -6.55
N ASP A 64 12.74 9.84 -5.98
CA ASP A 64 12.01 8.94 -5.08
C ASP A 64 11.58 7.65 -5.78
N PHE A 65 11.19 7.72 -7.06
CA PHE A 65 10.84 6.52 -7.83
C PHE A 65 12.03 5.58 -8.07
N GLN A 66 13.27 6.08 -8.03
CA GLN A 66 14.47 5.24 -8.17
C GLN A 66 14.74 4.39 -6.92
N VAL A 67 14.28 4.85 -5.77
CA VAL A 67 14.44 4.19 -4.45
C VAL A 67 13.09 3.79 -3.86
N PHE A 68 12.09 3.56 -4.71
CA PHE A 68 10.70 3.38 -4.27
C PHE A 68 10.52 2.19 -3.33
N SER A 69 11.25 1.09 -3.51
CA SER A 69 11.20 -0.07 -2.60
C SER A 69 11.59 0.30 -1.17
N ILE A 70 12.63 1.11 -1.01
CA ILE A 70 13.10 1.60 0.28
C ILE A 70 12.06 2.55 0.89
N LEU A 71 11.54 3.50 0.10
CA LEU A 71 10.51 4.43 0.56
C LEU A 71 9.23 3.70 0.98
N PHE A 72 8.79 2.72 0.18
CA PHE A 72 7.65 1.89 0.53
C PHE A 72 7.88 1.16 1.87
N GLY A 73 9.05 0.54 2.06
CA GLY A 73 9.40 -0.10 3.34
C GLY A 73 9.37 0.86 4.53
N GLN A 74 9.87 2.09 4.36
CA GLN A 74 9.82 3.13 5.41
C GLN A 74 8.39 3.56 5.74
N HIS A 75 7.53 3.73 4.72
CA HIS A 75 6.13 4.06 4.94
C HIS A 75 5.38 2.90 5.58
N LEU A 76 5.64 1.66 5.15
CA LEU A 76 5.08 0.46 5.76
C LEU A 76 5.45 0.36 7.23
N PHE A 77 6.73 0.52 7.59
CA PHE A 77 7.19 0.56 8.97
C PHE A 77 6.45 1.60 9.81
N LYS A 78 6.39 2.85 9.35
CA LYS A 78 5.72 3.94 10.08
C LYS A 78 4.22 3.70 10.27
N ASN A 79 3.56 3.13 9.27
CA ASN A 79 2.14 2.79 9.36
C ASN A 79 1.95 1.67 10.38
N LEU A 80 2.70 0.57 10.30
CA LEU A 80 2.58 -0.52 11.26
C LEU A 80 2.89 -0.08 12.70
N LEU A 81 3.85 0.83 12.89
CA LEU A 81 4.14 1.42 14.20
C LEU A 81 2.95 2.26 14.71
N ASN A 82 2.34 3.08 13.85
CA ASN A 82 1.16 3.88 14.19
C ASN A 82 -0.10 3.02 14.46
N GLU A 83 -0.07 1.76 14.07
CA GLU A 83 -1.11 0.76 14.30
C GLU A 83 -0.83 -0.10 15.54
N ASP A 84 0.22 0.20 16.31
CA ASP A 84 0.62 -0.55 17.51
C ASP A 84 0.91 -2.04 17.24
N PHE A 85 1.43 -2.39 16.05
CA PHE A 85 1.96 -3.74 15.82
C PHE A 85 3.22 -4.00 16.65
N SER A 86 3.41 -5.23 17.09
CA SER A 86 4.60 -5.60 17.86
C SER A 86 5.87 -5.54 17.01
N GLN A 87 7.03 -5.34 17.64
CA GLN A 87 8.31 -5.36 16.93
C GLN A 87 8.50 -6.66 16.13
N LYS A 88 8.14 -7.82 16.69
CA LYS A 88 8.21 -9.12 16.02
C LYS A 88 7.37 -9.15 14.72
N GLN A 89 6.16 -8.60 14.77
CA GLN A 89 5.27 -8.53 13.61
C GLN A 89 5.81 -7.56 12.54
N ILE A 90 6.30 -6.40 12.96
CA ILE A 90 6.90 -5.40 12.06
C ILE A 90 8.12 -5.97 11.35
N GLU A 91 9.04 -6.61 12.08
CA GLU A 91 10.23 -7.25 11.52
C GLU A 91 9.86 -8.35 10.52
N ALA A 92 8.92 -9.23 10.87
CA ALA A 92 8.45 -10.29 9.97
C ALA A 92 7.89 -9.73 8.65
N VAL A 93 7.10 -8.66 8.74
CA VAL A 93 6.57 -7.99 7.55
C VAL A 93 7.68 -7.34 6.74
N LEU A 94 8.57 -6.56 7.35
CA LEU A 94 9.65 -5.88 6.61
C LEU A 94 10.64 -6.86 5.98
N ASP A 95 10.89 -8.00 6.61
CA ASP A 95 11.78 -9.04 6.10
C ASP A 95 11.26 -9.67 4.79
N GLU A 96 9.93 -9.87 4.69
CA GLU A 96 9.28 -10.29 3.44
C GLU A 96 9.53 -9.28 2.29
N HIS A 97 9.67 -8.00 2.63
CA HIS A 97 9.77 -6.86 1.71
C HIS A 97 11.21 -6.37 1.47
N ARG A 98 12.25 -7.11 1.92
CA ARG A 98 13.66 -6.75 1.65
C ARG A 98 14.01 -6.76 0.16
N ASP A 99 13.40 -7.67 -0.59
CA ASP A 99 13.59 -7.81 -2.03
C ASP A 99 12.24 -7.68 -2.73
N ILE A 100 12.03 -6.52 -3.37
CA ILE A 100 10.78 -6.16 -4.05
C ILE A 100 11.01 -6.15 -5.56
N GLN A 101 10.21 -6.94 -6.27
CA GLN A 101 10.06 -6.85 -7.72
C GLN A 101 8.75 -6.16 -8.10
N TYR A 102 8.71 -5.63 -9.32
CA TYR A 102 7.53 -4.96 -9.85
C TYR A 102 6.92 -5.79 -10.96
N GLY A 103 5.62 -6.09 -10.87
CA GLY A 103 4.87 -6.82 -11.89
C GLY A 103 3.73 -5.98 -12.46
N LYS A 104 3.08 -6.48 -13.52
CA LYS A 104 1.82 -5.89 -14.00
C LYS A 104 0.67 -6.25 -13.05
N THR A 105 -0.32 -5.36 -12.92
CA THR A 105 -1.59 -5.64 -12.25
C THR A 105 -2.25 -6.91 -12.80
N ASN A 106 -2.75 -7.77 -11.93
CA ASN A 106 -3.37 -9.04 -12.31
C ASN A 106 -4.72 -9.31 -11.61
N ASN A 107 -5.13 -8.47 -10.66
CA ASN A 107 -6.38 -8.66 -9.91
C ASN A 107 -7.36 -7.49 -10.10
N ARG A 108 -8.38 -7.71 -10.95
CA ARG A 108 -9.40 -6.68 -11.24
C ARG A 108 -10.28 -6.33 -10.03
N ARG A 109 -10.47 -7.25 -9.08
CA ARG A 109 -11.29 -7.01 -7.88
C ARG A 109 -10.56 -6.04 -6.95
N VAL A 110 -9.28 -6.27 -6.69
CA VAL A 110 -8.43 -5.35 -5.91
C VAL A 110 -8.38 -3.98 -6.57
N LEU A 111 -8.24 -3.91 -7.90
CA LEU A 111 -8.29 -2.64 -8.62
C LEU A 111 -9.64 -1.90 -8.47
N GLY A 112 -10.74 -2.64 -8.37
CA GLY A 112 -12.06 -2.08 -8.02
C GLY A 112 -12.03 -1.40 -6.66
N SER A 113 -11.59 -2.11 -5.62
CA SER A 113 -11.46 -1.55 -4.27
C SER A 113 -10.49 -0.36 -4.21
N MET A 114 -9.38 -0.41 -4.95
CA MET A 114 -8.44 0.71 -5.04
C MET A 114 -9.07 1.96 -5.66
N ASN A 115 -10.06 1.84 -6.55
CA ASN A 115 -10.78 2.99 -7.09
C ASN A 115 -11.65 3.64 -6.00
N ASP A 116 -12.35 2.84 -5.19
CA ASP A 116 -13.16 3.33 -4.07
C ASP A 116 -12.27 4.02 -3.03
N LEU A 117 -11.15 3.38 -2.66
CA LEU A 117 -10.14 3.96 -1.76
C LEU A 117 -9.53 5.25 -2.32
N THR A 118 -9.26 5.31 -3.63
CA THR A 118 -8.76 6.52 -4.30
C THR A 118 -9.78 7.66 -4.22
N PHE A 119 -11.07 7.36 -4.35
CA PHE A 119 -12.13 8.36 -4.22
C PHE A 119 -12.19 8.90 -2.79
N GLN A 120 -12.22 8.02 -1.79
CA GLN A 120 -12.24 8.41 -0.36
C GLN A 120 -11.01 9.25 0.02
N LEU A 121 -9.82 8.80 -0.38
CA LEU A 121 -8.57 9.52 -0.22
C LEU A 121 -8.65 10.96 -0.74
N LYS A 122 -9.16 11.14 -1.98
CA LYS A 122 -9.28 12.47 -2.59
C LYS A 122 -10.30 13.36 -1.87
N CYS A 123 -11.40 12.78 -1.39
CA CYS A 123 -12.37 13.52 -0.59
C CYS A 123 -11.76 14.00 0.73
N HIS A 124 -11.04 13.13 1.44
CA HIS A 124 -10.37 13.47 2.69
C HIS A 124 -9.33 14.58 2.49
N ILE A 125 -8.45 14.44 1.51
CA ILE A 125 -7.45 15.48 1.18
C ILE A 125 -8.11 16.82 0.88
N LYS A 126 -9.22 16.82 0.14
CA LYS A 126 -9.96 18.05 -0.17
C LYS A 126 -10.57 18.68 1.08
N MET A 127 -11.11 17.87 1.99
CA MET A 127 -11.71 18.34 3.24
C MET A 127 -10.68 18.96 4.19
N ASP A 128 -9.46 18.44 4.20
CA ASP A 128 -8.34 18.99 4.97
C ASP A 128 -7.76 20.30 4.40
N GLY A 129 -8.22 20.74 3.23
CA GLY A 129 -7.70 21.94 2.55
C GLY A 129 -6.50 21.69 1.63
N GLY A 130 -6.29 20.44 1.22
CA GLY A 130 -5.29 20.03 0.23
C GLY A 130 -4.15 19.20 0.80
N ILE A 131 -3.33 18.63 -0.08
CA ILE A 131 -2.37 17.55 0.27
C ILE A 131 -1.31 18.00 1.27
N LYS A 132 -0.98 19.30 1.30
CA LYS A 132 0.01 19.86 2.22
C LYS A 132 -0.55 20.11 3.62
N ALA A 133 -1.86 20.23 3.76
CA ALA A 133 -2.54 20.44 5.04
C ALA A 133 -2.98 19.11 5.67
N THR A 134 -3.16 18.06 4.86
CA THR A 134 -3.52 16.72 5.33
C THR A 134 -2.47 16.08 6.24
N ASN A 135 -2.92 15.56 7.38
CA ASN A 135 -2.13 14.67 8.22
C ASN A 135 -2.10 13.27 7.60
N ILE A 136 -1.01 12.95 6.90
CA ILE A 136 -0.88 11.71 6.12
C ILE A 136 -0.93 10.44 6.98
N PRO A 137 -0.26 10.36 8.15
CA PRO A 137 -0.47 9.24 9.09
C PRO A 137 -1.94 9.03 9.46
N GLU A 138 -2.65 10.09 9.83
CA GLU A 138 -4.08 10.03 10.20
C GLU A 138 -4.97 9.61 9.03
N LEU A 139 -4.68 10.12 7.83
CA LEU A 139 -5.37 9.71 6.61
C LEU A 139 -5.19 8.22 6.33
N ASN A 140 -3.96 7.70 6.42
CA ASN A 140 -3.70 6.27 6.22
C ASN A 140 -4.37 5.43 7.31
N TYR A 141 -4.33 5.88 8.56
CA TYR A 141 -5.05 5.26 9.66
C TYR A 141 -6.54 5.13 9.29
N ASN A 142 -7.19 6.23 8.92
CA ASN A 142 -8.61 6.26 8.57
C ASN A 142 -8.98 5.43 7.32
N LEU A 143 -8.15 5.44 6.27
CA LEU A 143 -8.37 4.60 5.08
C LEU A 143 -8.44 3.10 5.43
N ASN A 144 -7.67 2.67 6.42
CA ASN A 144 -7.66 1.27 6.86
C ASN A 144 -8.81 0.92 7.82
N ARG A 145 -9.69 1.88 8.14
CA ARG A 145 -10.98 1.68 8.85
C ARG A 145 -12.18 1.82 7.90
N THR A 146 -11.95 1.89 6.60
CA THR A 146 -13.04 1.79 5.63
C THR A 146 -13.59 0.37 5.60
N ILE A 147 -14.91 0.23 5.46
CA ILE A 147 -15.57 -1.06 5.23
C ILE A 147 -15.50 -1.39 3.74
N LEU A 148 -14.93 -2.54 3.40
CA LEU A 148 -14.75 -2.95 2.00
C LEU A 148 -15.46 -4.29 1.71
N SER A 149 -16.31 -4.31 0.69
CA SER A 149 -17.10 -5.49 0.33
C SER A 149 -16.26 -6.69 -0.12
N LEU A 150 -15.06 -6.45 -0.65
CA LEU A 150 -14.16 -7.51 -1.12
C LEU A 150 -13.54 -8.33 0.02
N ILE A 151 -13.58 -7.81 1.25
CA ILE A 151 -13.17 -8.50 2.49
C ILE A 151 -14.39 -8.67 3.40
N ASP A 152 -15.53 -9.06 2.82
CA ASP A 152 -16.78 -9.36 3.53
C ASP A 152 -17.23 -8.25 4.50
N TYR A 153 -17.07 -6.99 4.08
CA TYR A 153 -17.42 -5.81 4.85
C TYR A 153 -16.65 -5.66 6.17
N GLN A 154 -15.42 -6.19 6.23
CA GLN A 154 -14.48 -5.96 7.31
C GLN A 154 -13.60 -4.74 7.05
N HIS A 155 -12.86 -4.32 8.08
CA HIS A 155 -11.84 -3.28 7.98
C HIS A 155 -10.49 -3.88 7.54
N PRO A 156 -9.74 -3.20 6.64
CA PRO A 156 -8.41 -3.65 6.25
C PRO A 156 -7.44 -3.87 7.40
N ILE A 157 -7.50 -3.04 8.45
CA ILE A 157 -6.66 -3.21 9.63
C ILE A 157 -6.96 -4.50 10.38
N ASP A 158 -8.23 -4.88 10.52
CA ASP A 158 -8.62 -6.11 11.23
C ASP A 158 -8.16 -7.35 10.46
N MET A 159 -8.28 -7.31 9.13
CA MET A 159 -7.76 -8.36 8.25
C MET A 159 -6.25 -8.51 8.37
N LEU A 160 -5.52 -7.38 8.43
CA LEU A 160 -4.08 -7.41 8.63
C LEU A 160 -3.70 -7.95 10.01
N ARG A 161 -4.38 -7.53 11.08
CA ARG A 161 -4.15 -8.04 12.44
C ARG A 161 -4.35 -9.55 12.50
N SER A 162 -5.50 -10.04 12.04
CA SER A 162 -5.79 -11.48 12.01
C SER A 162 -4.72 -12.28 11.28
N LYS A 163 -4.21 -11.74 10.15
CA LYS A 163 -3.14 -12.40 9.38
C LYS A 163 -1.79 -12.43 10.09
N LEU A 164 -1.53 -11.49 11.00
CA LEU A 164 -0.28 -11.36 11.74
C LEU A 164 -0.36 -11.91 13.17
N GLU A 165 -1.52 -12.39 13.63
CA GLU A 165 -1.71 -12.99 14.96
C GLU A 165 -0.88 -14.28 15.11
N GLU A 166 -0.80 -15.09 14.05
CA GLU A 166 -0.08 -16.37 14.04
C GLU A 166 1.43 -16.23 14.32
N ILE A 167 2.01 -15.05 14.03
CA ILE A 167 3.43 -14.76 14.22
C ILE A 167 3.81 -14.64 15.70
N ASN A 168 2.85 -14.39 16.59
CA ASN A 168 3.13 -14.26 18.03
C ASN A 168 3.33 -15.61 18.72
N THR A 169 2.99 -16.73 18.07
CA THR A 169 3.29 -18.10 18.53
C THR A 169 4.75 -18.46 18.24
#